data_AF-A0A3B9T0X4-F1
#
_entry.id   AF-A0A3B9T0X4-F1
#
_cell.length_a   1.000
_cell.length_b   1.000
_cell.length_c   1.000
_cell.angle_alpha   90.00
_cell.angle_beta   90.00
_cell.angle_gamma   90.00
#
_symmetry.space_group_name_H-M   'P 1'
#
loop_
_entity.id
_entity.type
_entity.pdbx_description
1 polymer ?
#
loop_
_entity_poly.entity_id
_entity_poly.type
_entity_poly.pdbx_seq_one_letter_code
_entity_poly.pdbx_strand_id
1 'polypeptide(L)'
;MHLKKLQHKITAVVSSVVLLMMPGMPMNNSMPTKARAAEMAHDPSRNVQAEGVGNPFGFGERMAPEGTSIEELRAINHKMTVQQVKYALYKEIDEHWDLISLRFGQTEREKVYALFLGVGTLESTLGGNGDGADIETAFSEGFGVSSAHAYGTLQTAVTAFRDPGTSFMQEEDVPELEWYDLTQANFYDAIISNHMGIRKIIHFIRQAMVDYNLEGWQIVRGALKGHNTGWANYTGDNDGYYANYPDEGAALAEWYYEEGHLYDNVFTWTKAEAAAKQRAGNPWTDWWYDKEPSLAEVPATPQQTETTPVTTTTTTTTTTTTTTTTTTVTTLPPAAKLKGDVNCDECVDVSDAVLLAKFLAEDQEAVIDTQGLLNADCNQNHSPDLEDVTLILKAIAFMITL
;
A
#
# COMPACT_ATOMS: atom_id res chain seq x y z
N MET A 1 54.41 11.00 7.66
CA MET A 1 53.28 10.89 6.73
C MET A 1 52.07 10.38 7.51
N HIS A 2 51.16 11.29 7.85
CA HIS A 2 49.93 11.00 8.57
C HIS A 2 48.94 10.26 7.66
N LEU A 3 48.32 9.18 8.14
CA LEU A 3 46.98 8.83 7.73
C LEU A 3 46.21 8.31 8.96
N LYS A 4 45.28 9.14 9.43
CA LYS A 4 44.35 8.86 10.52
C LYS A 4 43.42 7.72 10.09
N LYS A 5 43.46 6.57 10.77
CA LYS A 5 42.35 5.61 10.73
C LYS A 5 41.23 6.17 11.60
N LEU A 6 40.17 6.60 10.94
CA LEU A 6 38.92 7.03 11.55
C LEU A 6 38.22 5.80 12.12
N GLN A 7 38.32 5.58 13.43
CA GLN A 7 37.50 4.60 14.15
C GLN A 7 36.07 5.15 14.18
N HIS A 8 35.20 4.63 13.30
CA HIS A 8 33.76 4.80 13.46
C HIS A 8 33.34 3.99 14.69
N LYS A 9 32.85 4.70 15.72
CA LYS A 9 32.15 4.09 16.85
C LYS A 9 30.86 3.49 16.32
N ILE A 10 30.81 2.17 16.28
CA ILE A 10 29.58 1.41 16.07
C ILE A 10 28.76 1.58 17.35
N THR A 11 27.79 2.49 17.32
CA THR A 11 26.68 2.47 18.27
C THR A 11 25.55 1.73 17.57
N ALA A 12 25.64 0.40 17.53
CA ALA A 12 24.50 -0.43 17.17
C ALA A 12 23.56 -0.42 18.38
N VAL A 13 22.45 0.33 18.29
CA VAL A 13 21.33 0.12 19.19
C VAL A 13 20.67 -1.17 18.74
N VAL A 14 21.10 -2.29 19.31
CA VAL A 14 20.42 -3.57 19.17
C VAL A 14 19.08 -3.41 19.86
N SER A 15 18.02 -3.17 19.09
CA SER A 15 16.65 -3.31 19.59
C SER A 15 16.39 -4.81 19.74
N SER A 16 16.89 -5.37 20.84
CA SER A 16 16.50 -6.70 21.28
C SER A 16 15.02 -6.61 21.60
N VAL A 17 14.16 -7.19 20.76
CA VAL A 17 12.78 -7.50 21.13
C VAL A 17 12.85 -8.55 22.24
N VAL A 18 13.05 -8.09 23.47
CA VAL A 18 12.67 -8.86 24.65
C VAL A 18 11.17 -8.62 24.79
N LEU A 19 10.39 -9.54 24.22
CA LEU A 19 8.99 -9.68 24.53
C LEU A 19 8.87 -9.88 26.05
N LEU A 20 8.49 -8.82 26.76
CA LEU A 20 8.20 -8.89 28.18
C LEU A 20 6.93 -9.75 28.30
N MET A 21 7.08 -11.03 28.66
CA MET A 21 5.95 -11.90 28.98
C MET A 21 5.14 -11.24 30.11
N MET A 22 3.98 -10.68 29.78
CA MET A 22 2.98 -10.34 30.79
C MET A 22 2.37 -11.66 31.30
N PRO A 23 2.33 -11.89 32.62
CA PRO A 23 1.81 -13.14 33.17
C PRO A 23 0.28 -13.17 33.11
N GLY A 24 -0.26 -14.15 32.40
CA GLY A 24 -1.53 -14.80 32.70
C GLY A 24 -2.81 -14.00 32.41
N MET A 25 -3.21 -13.92 31.15
CA MET A 25 -4.63 -13.96 30.80
C MET A 25 -5.02 -15.39 30.45
N PRO A 26 -6.16 -15.92 30.95
CA PRO A 26 -6.59 -17.26 30.64
C PRO A 26 -6.94 -17.37 29.14
N MET A 27 -6.17 -18.18 28.42
CA MET A 27 -6.51 -18.66 27.08
C MET A 27 -7.83 -19.41 27.15
N ASN A 28 -8.89 -18.83 26.62
CA ASN A 28 -10.20 -19.45 26.57
C ASN A 28 -10.22 -20.48 25.44
N ASN A 29 -10.10 -21.76 25.80
CA ASN A 29 -9.95 -22.89 24.88
C ASN A 29 -11.27 -23.34 24.21
N SER A 30 -12.13 -22.40 23.80
CA SER A 30 -13.40 -22.71 23.14
C SER A 30 -13.48 -22.05 21.77
N MET A 31 -13.51 -22.86 20.70
CA MET A 31 -13.84 -22.38 19.35
C MET A 31 -15.15 -21.59 19.39
N PRO A 32 -15.19 -20.34 18.89
CA PRO A 32 -16.45 -19.62 18.75
C PRO A 32 -17.29 -20.26 17.65
N THR A 33 -18.42 -20.85 18.05
CA THR A 33 -19.47 -21.32 17.17
C THR A 33 -20.05 -20.18 16.33
N LYS A 34 -20.02 -20.38 15.00
CA LYS A 34 -20.62 -19.57 13.93
C LYS A 34 -20.13 -18.13 13.84
N ALA A 35 -18.96 -17.96 13.24
CA ALA A 35 -18.58 -16.71 12.59
C ALA A 35 -19.66 -16.33 11.57
N ARG A 36 -20.28 -15.16 11.76
CA ARG A 36 -20.96 -14.45 10.68
C ARG A 36 -19.94 -14.34 9.54
N ALA A 37 -20.30 -14.79 8.33
CA ALA A 37 -19.39 -14.79 7.18
C ALA A 37 -18.69 -13.42 7.12
N ALA A 38 -17.38 -13.40 7.34
CA ALA A 38 -16.58 -12.20 7.23
C ALA A 38 -16.79 -11.66 5.81
N GLU A 39 -17.14 -10.38 5.72
CA GLU A 39 -17.27 -9.68 4.44
C GLU A 39 -15.96 -9.86 3.68
N MET A 40 -16.01 -10.50 2.50
CA MET A 40 -14.80 -10.80 1.74
C MET A 40 -14.10 -9.49 1.40
N ALA A 41 -12.81 -9.40 1.71
CA ALA A 41 -11.97 -8.21 1.51
C ALA A 41 -11.69 -7.86 0.03
N HIS A 42 -12.36 -8.53 -0.91
CA HIS A 42 -12.15 -8.38 -2.34
C HIS A 42 -13.44 -8.63 -3.07
N ASP A 43 -13.46 -8.18 -4.32
CA ASP A 43 -14.50 -8.53 -5.28
C ASP A 43 -14.61 -10.07 -5.38
N PRO A 44 -15.71 -10.69 -4.89
CA PRO A 44 -15.86 -12.13 -4.88
C PRO A 44 -16.02 -12.73 -6.29
N SER A 45 -16.16 -11.88 -7.31
CA SER A 45 -16.17 -12.29 -8.72
C SER A 45 -14.76 -12.38 -9.32
N ARG A 46 -13.74 -11.82 -8.65
CA ARG A 46 -12.34 -11.82 -9.09
C ARG A 46 -11.67 -13.15 -8.79
N ASN A 47 -10.95 -13.71 -9.77
CA ASN A 47 -10.07 -14.85 -9.52
C ASN A 47 -8.73 -14.33 -8.98
N VAL A 48 -8.60 -14.23 -7.66
CA VAL A 48 -7.43 -13.60 -7.02
C VAL A 48 -6.10 -14.30 -7.36
N GLN A 49 -6.12 -15.61 -7.61
CA GLN A 49 -4.93 -16.36 -8.02
C GLN A 49 -4.48 -15.98 -9.43
N ALA A 50 -5.43 -15.78 -10.36
CA ALA A 50 -5.13 -15.44 -11.75
C ALA A 50 -4.91 -13.93 -11.94
N GLU A 51 -5.75 -13.11 -11.33
CA GLU A 51 -5.89 -11.69 -11.62
C GLU A 51 -5.23 -10.79 -10.58
N GLY A 52 -4.73 -11.34 -9.47
CA GLY A 52 -4.32 -10.54 -8.30
C GLY A 52 -5.52 -10.06 -7.49
N VAL A 53 -5.32 -9.27 -6.44
CA VAL A 53 -6.41 -8.80 -5.56
C VAL A 53 -7.09 -7.51 -6.04
N GLY A 54 -6.45 -6.77 -6.95
CA GLY A 54 -6.95 -5.46 -7.40
C GLY A 54 -6.89 -4.43 -6.29
N ASN A 55 -7.89 -3.55 -6.20
CA ASN A 55 -8.00 -2.57 -5.12
C ASN A 55 -9.05 -3.03 -4.09
N PRO A 56 -8.64 -3.77 -3.03
CA PRO A 56 -9.56 -4.39 -2.08
C PRO A 56 -10.42 -3.40 -1.27
N PHE A 57 -10.01 -2.14 -1.17
CA PHE A 57 -10.70 -1.11 -0.38
C PHE A 57 -11.32 0.01 -1.21
N GLY A 58 -10.97 0.10 -2.51
CA GLY A 58 -11.58 1.03 -3.45
C GLY A 58 -11.09 2.48 -3.34
N PHE A 59 -9.94 2.73 -2.70
CA PHE A 59 -9.43 4.09 -2.43
C PHE A 59 -8.09 4.38 -3.11
N GLY A 60 -7.83 3.81 -4.29
CA GLY A 60 -6.57 3.99 -5.02
C GLY A 60 -5.38 3.53 -4.18
N GLU A 61 -4.37 4.38 -4.08
CA GLU A 61 -3.12 4.18 -3.31
C GLU A 61 -3.24 4.39 -1.80
N ARG A 62 -4.46 4.45 -1.25
CA ARG A 62 -4.70 4.69 0.17
C ARG A 62 -5.64 3.64 0.78
N MET A 63 -5.55 3.49 2.09
CA MET A 63 -6.45 2.64 2.87
C MET A 63 -7.82 3.29 3.11
N ALA A 64 -7.86 4.63 3.10
CA ALA A 64 -9.06 5.43 3.28
C ALA A 64 -8.97 6.72 2.44
N PRO A 65 -10.08 7.43 2.21
CA PRO A 65 -10.07 8.69 1.47
C PRO A 65 -9.05 9.69 2.03
N GLU A 66 -8.47 10.51 1.15
CA GLU A 66 -7.58 11.59 1.57
C GLU A 66 -8.30 12.56 2.53
N GLY A 67 -7.59 13.03 3.55
CA GLY A 67 -8.15 13.86 4.61
C GLY A 67 -8.82 13.10 5.77
N THR A 68 -8.90 11.77 5.71
CA THR A 68 -9.30 10.94 6.87
C THR A 68 -8.43 11.27 8.08
N SER A 69 -9.05 11.47 9.25
CA SER A 69 -8.31 11.79 10.48
C SER A 69 -7.40 10.63 10.90
N ILE A 70 -6.30 10.92 11.59
CA ILE A 70 -5.37 9.87 12.03
C ILE A 70 -6.06 8.88 12.98
N GLU A 71 -6.94 9.38 13.85
CA GLU A 71 -7.71 8.53 14.76
C GLU A 71 -8.65 7.58 14.01
N GLU A 72 -9.32 8.07 12.97
CA GLU A 72 -10.22 7.25 12.14
C GLU A 72 -9.44 6.26 11.27
N LEU A 73 -8.36 6.69 10.64
CA LEU A 73 -7.48 5.85 9.82
C LEU A 73 -6.92 4.68 10.64
N ARG A 74 -6.41 4.96 11.84
CA ARG A 74 -5.94 3.91 12.76
C ARG A 74 -7.07 3.00 13.23
N ALA A 75 -8.26 3.54 13.50
CA ALA A 75 -9.41 2.73 13.86
C ALA A 75 -9.89 1.81 12.72
N ILE A 76 -9.74 2.22 11.47
CA ILE A 76 -9.98 1.39 10.27
C ILE A 76 -8.95 0.27 10.23
N ASN A 77 -7.65 0.61 10.31
CA ASN A 77 -6.55 -0.36 10.30
C ASN A 77 -6.70 -1.40 11.41
N HIS A 78 -7.07 -0.96 12.62
CA HIS A 78 -7.21 -1.81 13.80
C HIS A 78 -8.32 -2.87 13.64
N LYS A 79 -9.37 -2.54 12.89
CA LYS A 79 -10.51 -3.45 12.66
C LYS A 79 -10.29 -4.42 11.51
N MET A 80 -9.18 -4.30 10.78
CA MET A 80 -8.91 -5.18 9.65
C MET A 80 -8.82 -6.63 10.13
N THR A 81 -9.54 -7.51 9.44
CA THR A 81 -9.35 -8.95 9.57
C THR A 81 -7.98 -9.36 9.03
N VAL A 82 -7.49 -10.54 9.42
CA VAL A 82 -6.25 -11.12 8.87
C VAL A 82 -6.30 -11.16 7.34
N GLN A 83 -7.43 -11.55 6.75
CA GLN A 83 -7.58 -11.55 5.29
C GLN A 83 -7.43 -10.13 4.72
N GLN A 84 -8.04 -9.11 5.32
CA GLN A 84 -7.87 -7.72 4.87
C GLN A 84 -6.42 -7.26 4.95
N VAL A 85 -5.68 -7.63 6.01
CA VAL A 85 -4.24 -7.33 6.15
C VAL A 85 -3.44 -7.97 5.02
N LYS A 86 -3.71 -9.25 4.68
CA LYS A 86 -3.06 -9.94 3.55
C LYS A 86 -3.34 -9.22 2.23
N TYR A 87 -4.59 -8.85 1.99
CA TYR A 87 -5.02 -8.25 0.72
C TYR A 87 -4.48 -6.82 0.54
N ALA A 88 -4.38 -6.06 1.63
CA ALA A 88 -3.70 -4.77 1.65
C ALA A 88 -2.24 -4.86 1.21
N LEU A 89 -1.56 -5.97 1.54
CA LEU A 89 -0.19 -6.23 1.16
C LEU A 89 -0.07 -6.76 -0.28
N TYR A 90 -1.03 -7.58 -0.71
CA TYR A 90 -1.05 -8.17 -2.06
C TYR A 90 -1.31 -7.12 -3.13
N LYS A 91 -2.11 -6.08 -2.85
CA LYS A 91 -2.33 -4.93 -3.75
C LYS A 91 -0.99 -4.37 -4.24
N GLU A 92 -0.11 -4.02 -3.31
CA GLU A 92 1.20 -3.44 -3.63
C GLU A 92 2.10 -4.41 -4.39
N ILE A 93 2.00 -5.71 -4.09
CA ILE A 93 2.75 -6.75 -4.81
C ILE A 93 2.25 -6.89 -6.25
N ASP A 94 0.94 -6.79 -6.47
CA ASP A 94 0.31 -6.90 -7.78
C ASP A 94 0.64 -5.71 -8.68
N GLU A 95 0.49 -4.49 -8.16
CA GLU A 95 0.71 -3.25 -8.93
C GLU A 95 2.17 -3.06 -9.34
N HIS A 96 3.09 -3.66 -8.58
CA HIS A 96 4.53 -3.58 -8.83
C HIS A 96 5.15 -4.93 -9.19
N TRP A 97 4.35 -5.89 -9.68
CA TRP A 97 4.76 -7.28 -9.88
C TRP A 97 6.03 -7.42 -10.74
N ASP A 98 6.12 -6.73 -11.87
CA ASP A 98 7.27 -6.85 -12.78
C ASP A 98 8.58 -6.43 -12.09
N LEU A 99 8.53 -5.34 -11.30
CA LEU A 99 9.66 -4.86 -10.52
C LEU A 99 9.98 -5.83 -9.39
N ILE A 100 8.99 -6.22 -8.59
CA ILE A 100 9.17 -7.07 -7.43
C ILE A 100 9.68 -8.44 -7.86
N SER A 101 9.10 -9.07 -8.88
CA SER A 101 9.56 -10.32 -9.46
C SER A 101 11.04 -10.27 -9.84
N LEU A 102 11.47 -9.17 -10.49
CA LEU A 102 12.84 -8.98 -10.91
C LEU A 102 13.80 -8.74 -9.74
N ARG A 103 13.42 -7.85 -8.80
CA ARG A 103 14.26 -7.48 -7.64
C ARG A 103 14.39 -8.65 -6.67
N PHE A 104 13.35 -9.46 -6.50
CA PHE A 104 13.33 -10.60 -5.58
C PHE A 104 13.80 -11.92 -6.22
N GLY A 105 13.93 -11.97 -7.55
CA GLY A 105 14.35 -13.19 -8.25
C GLY A 105 13.29 -14.29 -8.20
N GLN A 106 12.01 -13.92 -8.26
CA GLN A 106 10.90 -14.86 -8.05
C GLN A 106 9.85 -14.72 -9.16
N THR A 107 9.53 -15.82 -9.84
CA THR A 107 8.61 -15.85 -10.99
C THR A 107 7.17 -16.23 -10.61
N GLU A 108 6.97 -16.78 -9.42
CA GLU A 108 5.67 -17.15 -8.88
C GLU A 108 5.19 -16.08 -7.91
N ARG A 109 4.10 -15.41 -8.29
CA ARG A 109 3.50 -14.35 -7.50
C ARG A 109 3.08 -14.78 -6.10
N GLU A 110 2.49 -15.97 -5.98
CA GLU A 110 2.04 -16.52 -4.70
C GLU A 110 3.19 -16.81 -3.74
N LYS A 111 4.41 -17.12 -4.24
CA LYS A 111 5.59 -17.24 -3.36
C LYS A 111 6.00 -15.88 -2.79
N VAL A 112 5.88 -14.81 -3.57
CA VAL A 112 6.14 -13.44 -3.08
C VAL A 112 5.10 -13.03 -2.05
N TYR A 113 3.81 -13.28 -2.32
CA TYR A 113 2.75 -13.12 -1.32
C TYR A 113 3.11 -13.84 -0.01
N ALA A 114 3.50 -15.11 -0.12
CA ALA A 114 3.90 -15.92 1.02
C ALA A 114 5.08 -15.32 1.80
N LEU A 115 6.15 -14.88 1.10
CA LEU A 115 7.31 -14.26 1.74
C LEU A 115 6.90 -13.05 2.58
N PHE A 116 6.09 -12.17 2.00
CA PHE A 116 5.60 -10.99 2.68
C PHE A 116 4.62 -11.30 3.81
N LEU A 117 3.86 -12.41 3.76
CA LEU A 117 3.11 -12.91 4.92
C LEU A 117 4.03 -13.41 6.03
N GLY A 118 5.14 -14.07 5.68
CA GLY A 118 6.16 -14.49 6.64
C GLY A 118 6.79 -13.30 7.37
N VAL A 119 7.18 -12.27 6.62
CA VAL A 119 7.67 -10.99 7.20
C VAL A 119 6.59 -10.34 8.06
N GLY A 120 5.36 -10.19 7.55
CA GLY A 120 4.26 -9.63 8.32
C GLY A 120 3.94 -10.42 9.59
N THR A 121 4.13 -11.73 9.58
CA THR A 121 3.98 -12.57 10.77
C THR A 121 5.04 -12.26 11.82
N LEU A 122 6.30 -12.11 11.42
CA LEU A 122 7.39 -11.75 12.32
C LEU A 122 7.18 -10.37 12.96
N GLU A 123 6.72 -9.42 12.15
CA GLU A 123 6.69 -8.01 12.50
C GLU A 123 5.41 -7.60 13.24
N SER A 124 4.27 -8.20 12.90
CA SER A 124 2.96 -7.77 13.40
C SER A 124 2.02 -8.91 13.76
N THR A 125 2.45 -10.17 13.67
CA THR A 125 1.54 -11.34 13.77
C THR A 125 0.40 -11.29 12.74
N LEU A 126 0.60 -10.55 11.64
CA LEU A 126 -0.35 -10.44 10.52
C LEU A 126 -1.79 -10.03 10.94
N GLY A 127 -1.90 -9.18 11.98
CA GLY A 127 -3.18 -8.74 12.55
C GLY A 127 -3.90 -9.77 13.42
N GLY A 128 -3.31 -10.95 13.62
CA GLY A 128 -3.87 -12.05 14.39
C GLY A 128 -4.05 -11.78 15.89
N ASN A 129 -3.42 -10.73 16.42
CA ASN A 129 -3.61 -10.26 17.79
C ASN A 129 -4.92 -9.46 18.00
N GLY A 130 -5.66 -9.20 16.92
CA GLY A 130 -6.87 -8.37 16.94
C GLY A 130 -6.62 -6.89 16.68
N ASP A 131 -5.36 -6.52 16.38
CA ASP A 131 -4.95 -5.15 16.09
C ASP A 131 -4.95 -4.82 14.58
N GLY A 132 -5.39 -5.75 13.72
CA GLY A 132 -5.37 -5.58 12.27
C GLY A 132 -4.01 -5.12 11.74
N ALA A 133 -3.98 -4.03 10.98
CA ALA A 133 -2.73 -3.39 10.54
C ALA A 133 -2.25 -2.25 11.47
N ASP A 134 -2.89 -2.02 12.62
CA ASP A 134 -2.60 -0.89 13.53
C ASP A 134 -1.60 -1.24 14.63
N ILE A 135 -0.41 -1.70 14.24
CA ILE A 135 0.68 -2.00 15.18
C ILE A 135 1.77 -0.94 15.03
N GLU A 136 2.10 -0.28 16.13
CA GLU A 136 3.11 0.79 16.20
C GLU A 136 4.17 0.45 17.26
N THR A 137 5.44 0.63 16.93
CA THR A 137 6.55 0.37 17.84
C THR A 137 7.55 1.53 17.86
N ALA A 138 8.34 1.61 18.95
CA ALA A 138 9.38 2.63 19.16
C ALA A 138 8.94 4.11 19.00
N PHE A 139 7.68 4.40 19.36
CA PHE A 139 7.06 5.72 19.27
C PHE A 139 7.22 6.60 20.52
N SER A 140 7.76 6.06 21.62
CA SER A 140 7.81 6.75 22.93
C SER A 140 8.63 8.05 22.94
N GLU A 141 9.55 8.21 21.99
CA GLU A 141 10.40 9.40 21.86
C GLU A 141 9.72 10.52 21.04
N GLY A 142 8.55 10.25 20.47
CA GLY A 142 7.82 11.15 19.57
C GLY A 142 7.91 10.72 18.10
N PHE A 143 6.97 11.22 17.31
CA PHE A 143 6.86 10.90 15.89
C PHE A 143 8.14 11.28 15.12
N GLY A 144 8.68 10.34 14.33
CA GLY A 144 9.89 10.56 13.53
C GLY A 144 11.22 10.68 14.30
N VAL A 145 11.22 10.60 15.64
CA VAL A 145 12.44 10.83 16.44
C VAL A 145 13.37 9.62 16.45
N SER A 146 12.82 8.42 16.65
CA SER A 146 13.58 7.18 16.61
C SER A 146 13.61 6.63 15.19
N SER A 147 14.80 6.24 14.71
CA SER A 147 14.94 5.54 13.42
C SER A 147 14.23 4.19 13.39
N ALA A 148 13.91 3.64 14.57
CA ALA A 148 13.20 2.39 14.75
C ALA A 148 11.68 2.58 14.91
N HIS A 149 11.18 3.82 14.95
CA HIS A 149 9.74 4.08 14.99
C HIS A 149 9.11 3.47 13.73
N ALA A 150 8.26 2.48 13.92
CA ALA A 150 7.70 1.66 12.84
C ALA A 150 6.19 1.46 13.02
N TYR A 151 5.51 1.25 11.89
CA TYR A 151 4.06 1.05 11.83
C TYR A 151 3.68 -0.04 10.81
N GLY A 152 2.51 -0.64 11.00
CA GLY A 152 1.87 -1.46 9.98
C GLY A 152 2.31 -2.92 9.95
N THR A 153 1.81 -3.64 8.95
CA THR A 153 2.00 -5.09 8.76
C THR A 153 3.47 -5.49 8.74
N LEU A 154 4.29 -4.71 8.03
CA LEU A 154 5.73 -4.96 7.83
C LEU A 154 6.61 -4.25 8.86
N GLN A 155 6.01 -3.57 9.85
CA GLN A 155 6.71 -2.63 10.74
C GLN A 155 7.63 -1.70 9.94
N THR A 156 7.03 -0.98 9.00
CA THR A 156 7.73 -0.03 8.13
C THR A 156 8.24 1.14 8.96
N ALA A 157 9.56 1.23 9.10
CA ALA A 157 10.21 2.28 9.88
C ALA A 157 10.10 3.65 9.20
N VAL A 158 10.12 4.73 10.00
CA VAL A 158 10.15 6.12 9.50
C VAL A 158 11.30 6.41 8.54
N THR A 159 12.37 5.61 8.59
CA THR A 159 13.51 5.68 7.66
C THR A 159 13.17 5.27 6.23
N ALA A 160 12.06 4.56 6.01
CA ALA A 160 11.57 4.26 4.66
C ALA A 160 11.12 5.54 3.95
N PHE A 161 10.57 6.50 4.68
CA PHE A 161 9.91 7.69 4.15
C PHE A 161 10.89 8.80 3.83
N ARG A 162 10.52 9.64 2.87
CA ARG A 162 11.31 10.81 2.49
C ARG A 162 11.20 11.87 3.59
N ASP A 163 12.34 12.23 4.16
CA ASP A 163 12.43 13.33 5.13
C ASP A 163 13.76 14.09 4.92
N PRO A 164 13.78 15.13 4.09
CA PRO A 164 15.00 15.90 3.83
C PRO A 164 15.58 16.60 5.07
N GLY A 165 14.79 16.71 6.16
CA GLY A 165 15.18 17.36 7.40
C GLY A 165 15.83 16.42 8.42
N THR A 166 15.76 15.10 8.22
CA THR A 166 16.32 14.14 9.19
C THR A 166 17.83 13.93 9.04
N SER A 167 18.42 13.32 10.06
CA SER A 167 19.80 12.82 10.02
C SER A 167 19.91 11.36 9.55
N PHE A 168 18.77 10.69 9.33
CA PHE A 168 18.75 9.31 8.84
C PHE A 168 19.23 9.21 7.38
N MET A 169 19.76 8.04 7.05
CA MET A 169 20.13 7.70 5.68
C MET A 169 18.90 7.78 4.79
N GLN A 170 19.04 8.47 3.65
CA GLN A 170 17.99 8.62 2.66
C GLN A 170 18.04 7.46 1.66
N GLU A 171 16.88 6.92 1.28
CA GLU A 171 16.72 5.73 0.42
C GLU A 171 16.30 6.14 -1.02
N GLU A 172 17.08 7.03 -1.66
CA GLU A 172 16.82 7.58 -3.01
C GLU A 172 17.02 6.57 -4.16
N ASP A 173 17.54 5.38 -3.86
CA ASP A 173 18.06 4.41 -4.80
C ASP A 173 17.04 3.35 -5.27
N VAL A 174 15.75 3.61 -5.00
CA VAL A 174 14.59 2.90 -5.57
C VAL A 174 13.69 3.90 -6.29
N PRO A 175 14.13 4.45 -7.44
CA PRO A 175 13.35 5.44 -8.20
C PRO A 175 12.11 4.85 -8.89
N GLU A 176 11.97 3.52 -8.94
CA GLU A 176 10.86 2.83 -9.59
C GLU A 176 9.58 2.82 -8.76
N LEU A 177 9.67 3.13 -7.46
CA LEU A 177 8.54 3.20 -6.53
C LEU A 177 8.46 4.59 -5.91
N GLU A 178 7.24 5.08 -5.75
CA GLU A 178 6.95 6.38 -5.15
C GLU A 178 7.60 6.48 -3.76
N TRP A 179 8.25 7.62 -3.50
CA TRP A 179 8.92 7.84 -2.23
C TRP A 179 8.15 8.84 -1.39
N TYR A 180 7.11 8.34 -0.71
CA TYR A 180 6.22 9.15 0.10
C TYR A 180 6.95 9.93 1.19
N ASP A 181 6.58 11.20 1.34
CA ASP A 181 7.05 12.07 2.42
C ASP A 181 6.62 11.54 3.80
N LEU A 182 7.50 11.70 4.80
CA LEU A 182 7.20 11.36 6.19
C LEU A 182 6.19 12.34 6.78
N THR A 183 4.91 11.96 6.70
CA THR A 183 3.80 12.61 7.37
C THR A 183 3.03 11.59 8.18
N GLN A 184 2.29 12.01 9.22
CA GLN A 184 1.44 11.08 9.96
C GLN A 184 0.37 10.43 9.06
N ALA A 185 -0.17 11.17 8.10
CA ALA A 185 -1.16 10.66 7.15
C ALA A 185 -0.59 9.53 6.27
N ASN A 186 0.65 9.65 5.81
CA ASN A 186 1.30 8.61 5.03
C ASN A 186 1.79 7.45 5.91
N PHE A 187 2.33 7.75 7.09
CA PHE A 187 2.88 6.74 8.00
C PHE A 187 1.82 5.80 8.59
N TYR A 188 0.64 6.33 8.92
CA TYR A 188 -0.46 5.57 9.49
C TYR A 188 -1.44 5.00 8.45
N ASP A 189 -1.24 5.24 7.15
CA ASP A 189 -2.04 4.58 6.11
C ASP A 189 -1.48 3.19 5.84
N ALA A 190 -2.28 2.13 6.00
CA ALA A 190 -1.79 0.75 5.89
C ALA A 190 -1.32 0.39 4.48
N ILE A 191 -1.91 0.96 3.43
CA ILE A 191 -1.50 0.73 2.03
C ILE A 191 -0.16 1.42 1.77
N ILE A 192 -0.04 2.70 2.12
CA ILE A 192 1.23 3.43 1.98
C ILE A 192 2.32 2.82 2.86
N SER A 193 1.99 2.39 4.09
CA SER A 193 2.95 1.72 4.97
C SER A 193 3.47 0.42 4.35
N ASN A 194 2.61 -0.40 3.72
CA ASN A 194 3.03 -1.60 2.98
C ASN A 194 3.92 -1.23 1.78
N HIS A 195 3.50 -0.25 0.97
CA HIS A 195 4.26 0.27 -0.17
C HIS A 195 5.70 0.64 0.24
N MET A 196 5.80 1.46 1.29
CA MET A 196 7.07 1.94 1.81
C MET A 196 7.92 0.82 2.44
N GLY A 197 7.30 -0.19 3.03
CA GLY A 197 8.00 -1.39 3.52
C GLY A 197 8.57 -2.24 2.40
N ILE A 198 7.81 -2.46 1.31
CA ILE A 198 8.28 -3.14 0.10
C ILE A 198 9.42 -2.36 -0.54
N ARG A 199 9.27 -1.05 -0.70
CA ARG A 199 10.31 -0.15 -1.22
C ARG A 199 11.59 -0.22 -0.40
N LYS A 200 11.48 -0.22 0.93
CA LYS A 200 12.61 -0.37 1.86
C LYS A 200 13.33 -1.71 1.69
N ILE A 201 12.59 -2.81 1.51
CA ILE A 201 13.23 -4.11 1.24
C ILE A 201 13.96 -4.09 -0.11
N ILE A 202 13.41 -3.43 -1.15
CA ILE A 202 14.10 -3.25 -2.44
C ILE A 202 15.38 -2.41 -2.29
N HIS A 203 15.35 -1.35 -1.46
CA HIS A 203 16.56 -0.60 -1.09
C HIS A 203 17.63 -1.54 -0.52
N PHE A 204 17.25 -2.44 0.39
CA PHE A 204 18.20 -3.40 0.97
C PHE A 204 18.61 -4.55 0.04
N ILE A 205 17.80 -4.91 -0.97
CA ILE A 205 18.21 -5.81 -2.06
C ILE A 205 19.36 -5.16 -2.84
N ARG A 206 19.23 -3.87 -3.18
CA ARG A 206 20.30 -3.12 -3.82
C ARG A 206 21.54 -3.05 -2.94
N GLN A 207 21.39 -2.73 -1.65
CA GLN A 207 22.52 -2.71 -0.71
C GLN A 207 23.22 -4.07 -0.60
N ALA A 208 22.45 -5.16 -0.52
CA ALA A 208 22.98 -6.52 -0.49
C ALA A 208 23.85 -6.81 -1.72
N MET A 209 23.39 -6.45 -2.92
CA MET A 209 24.10 -6.69 -4.17
C MET A 209 25.31 -5.77 -4.37
N VAL A 210 25.15 -4.48 -4.12
CA VAL A 210 26.13 -3.45 -4.52
C VAL A 210 27.18 -3.22 -3.43
N ASP A 211 26.75 -3.16 -2.17
CA ASP A 211 27.64 -2.78 -1.07
C ASP A 211 28.25 -4.00 -0.38
N TYR A 212 27.54 -5.13 -0.40
CA TYR A 212 27.95 -6.37 0.27
C TYR A 212 28.28 -7.53 -0.68
N ASN A 213 28.09 -7.37 -1.99
CA ASN A 213 28.34 -8.41 -3.01
C ASN A 213 27.69 -9.76 -2.65
N LEU A 214 26.46 -9.72 -2.12
CA LEU A 214 25.69 -10.95 -1.91
C LEU A 214 25.17 -11.46 -3.24
N GLU A 215 25.10 -12.78 -3.38
CA GLU A 215 24.71 -13.46 -4.62
C GLU A 215 23.59 -14.47 -4.35
N GLY A 216 22.82 -14.77 -5.39
CA GLY A 216 21.75 -15.75 -5.35
C GLY A 216 20.75 -15.53 -4.20
N TRP A 217 20.42 -16.59 -3.47
CA TRP A 217 19.43 -16.57 -2.39
C TRP A 217 19.83 -15.70 -1.19
N GLN A 218 21.11 -15.38 -1.05
CA GLN A 218 21.61 -14.55 0.05
C GLN A 218 21.14 -13.09 -0.08
N ILE A 219 20.80 -12.63 -1.29
CA ILE A 219 20.40 -11.25 -1.54
C ILE A 219 19.11 -10.90 -0.78
N VAL A 220 18.03 -11.65 -1.01
CA VAL A 220 16.74 -11.40 -0.34
C VAL A 220 16.86 -11.65 1.17
N ARG A 221 17.57 -12.72 1.57
CA ARG A 221 17.85 -13.02 2.98
C ARG A 221 18.59 -11.87 3.68
N GLY A 222 19.61 -11.31 3.04
CA GLY A 222 20.35 -10.14 3.52
C GLY A 222 19.48 -8.89 3.54
N ALA A 223 18.63 -8.70 2.53
CA ALA A 223 17.73 -7.56 2.45
C ALA A 223 16.71 -7.53 3.60
N LEU A 224 16.15 -8.68 4.00
CA LEU A 224 15.26 -8.78 5.15
C LEU A 224 15.98 -8.40 6.46
N LYS A 225 17.24 -8.81 6.64
CA LYS A 225 18.05 -8.32 7.76
C LYS A 225 18.27 -6.81 7.68
N GLY A 226 18.50 -6.26 6.48
CA GLY A 226 18.58 -4.83 6.24
C GLY A 226 17.32 -4.10 6.69
N HIS A 227 16.15 -4.60 6.30
CA HIS A 227 14.85 -4.05 6.68
C HIS A 227 14.72 -3.87 8.20
N ASN A 228 15.10 -4.88 8.97
CA ASN A 228 14.99 -4.87 10.43
C ASN A 228 16.14 -4.11 11.14
N THR A 229 17.36 -4.12 10.60
CA THR A 229 18.57 -3.62 11.31
C THR A 229 19.20 -2.36 10.72
N GLY A 230 18.80 -1.97 9.51
CA GLY A 230 19.41 -0.92 8.71
C GLY A 230 20.63 -1.34 7.87
N TRP A 231 21.03 -2.62 7.91
CA TRP A 231 22.22 -3.10 7.18
C TRP A 231 22.05 -4.52 6.63
N ALA A 232 22.13 -4.67 5.31
CA ALA A 232 22.05 -5.95 4.60
C ALA A 232 23.36 -6.78 4.66
N ASN A 233 24.26 -6.49 5.62
CA ASN A 233 25.57 -7.13 5.68
C ASN A 233 25.48 -8.60 6.05
N TYR A 234 26.23 -9.45 5.35
CA TYR A 234 26.29 -10.88 5.64
C TYR A 234 27.34 -11.21 6.70
N THR A 235 26.92 -11.92 7.74
CA THR A 235 27.74 -12.31 8.90
C THR A 235 27.91 -13.84 9.02
N GLY A 236 27.46 -14.59 8.01
CA GLY A 236 27.56 -16.06 7.94
C GLY A 236 26.22 -16.77 8.15
N ASP A 237 26.15 -18.03 7.75
CA ASP A 237 24.94 -18.86 7.86
C ASP A 237 24.51 -19.13 9.31
N ASN A 238 25.48 -19.22 10.21
CA ASN A 238 25.28 -19.59 11.61
C ASN A 238 25.10 -18.38 12.54
N ASP A 239 24.95 -17.17 12.00
CA ASP A 239 24.58 -16.04 12.83
C ASP A 239 23.13 -16.25 13.31
N GLY A 240 22.97 -16.39 14.63
CA GLY A 240 21.68 -16.63 15.26
C GLY A 240 20.65 -15.56 14.93
N TYR A 241 21.06 -14.36 14.51
CA TYR A 241 20.13 -13.36 14.01
C TYR A 241 19.43 -13.84 12.73
N TYR A 242 20.19 -14.37 11.76
CA TYR A 242 19.61 -14.84 10.51
C TYR A 242 18.63 -16.01 10.73
N ALA A 243 18.99 -16.93 11.61
CA ALA A 243 18.13 -18.06 11.98
C ALA A 243 16.80 -17.59 12.62
N ASN A 244 16.81 -16.50 13.38
CA ASN A 244 15.64 -16.03 14.12
C ASN A 244 14.76 -15.03 13.34
N TYR A 245 15.26 -14.44 12.25
CA TYR A 245 14.53 -13.43 11.49
C TYR A 245 14.33 -13.82 10.01
N PRO A 246 15.29 -13.66 9.06
CA PRO A 246 15.04 -14.04 7.67
C PRO A 246 14.66 -15.52 7.49
N ASP A 247 15.36 -16.45 8.15
CA ASP A 247 15.13 -17.89 7.96
C ASP A 247 13.79 -18.32 8.57
N GLU A 248 13.47 -17.79 9.75
CA GLU A 248 12.17 -17.97 10.39
C GLU A 248 11.04 -17.42 9.51
N GLY A 249 11.20 -16.21 8.96
CA GLY A 249 10.21 -15.60 8.07
C GLY A 249 9.98 -16.42 6.81
N ALA A 250 11.05 -16.94 6.21
CA ALA A 250 10.96 -17.78 5.02
C ALA A 250 10.29 -19.15 5.31
N ALA A 251 10.50 -19.73 6.50
CA ALA A 251 9.81 -20.95 6.90
C ALA A 251 8.31 -20.71 7.18
N LEU A 252 7.96 -19.57 7.80
CA LEU A 252 6.57 -19.16 7.99
C LEU A 252 5.88 -18.89 6.64
N ALA A 253 6.59 -18.26 5.71
CA ALA A 253 6.13 -18.03 4.35
C ALA A 253 5.80 -19.34 3.62
N GLU A 254 6.74 -20.30 3.61
CA GLU A 254 6.54 -21.62 3.01
C GLU A 254 5.30 -22.32 3.58
N TRP A 255 5.03 -22.18 4.89
CA TRP A 255 3.81 -22.71 5.51
C TRP A 255 2.52 -22.10 4.93
N TYR A 256 2.46 -20.77 4.78
CA TYR A 256 1.28 -20.12 4.17
C TYR A 256 1.02 -20.62 2.74
N TYR A 257 2.09 -20.85 1.98
CA TYR A 257 2.03 -21.35 0.61
C TYR A 257 1.60 -22.82 0.56
N GLU A 258 2.30 -23.72 1.26
CA GLU A 258 2.05 -25.16 1.17
C GLU A 258 0.71 -25.58 1.80
N GLU A 259 0.27 -24.92 2.87
CA GLU A 259 -0.97 -25.27 3.57
C GLU A 259 -2.20 -24.52 3.03
N GLY A 260 -2.03 -23.66 2.02
CA GLY A 260 -3.14 -23.00 1.32
C GLY A 260 -3.79 -21.85 2.10
N HIS A 261 -3.00 -21.12 2.90
CA HIS A 261 -3.48 -20.03 3.75
C HIS A 261 -3.15 -18.64 3.19
N LEU A 262 -2.94 -18.49 1.88
CA LEU A 262 -2.68 -17.19 1.26
C LEU A 262 -3.90 -16.26 1.29
N TYR A 263 -5.11 -16.80 1.16
CA TYR A 263 -6.29 -15.97 0.89
C TYR A 263 -7.34 -15.97 2.00
N ASP A 264 -7.09 -16.65 3.12
CA ASP A 264 -8.06 -16.78 4.22
C ASP A 264 -7.67 -15.96 5.46
N ASN A 265 -8.41 -16.15 6.56
CA ASN A 265 -8.16 -15.50 7.84
C ASN A 265 -7.21 -16.30 8.76
N VAL A 266 -6.63 -17.40 8.28
CA VAL A 266 -5.71 -18.21 9.08
C VAL A 266 -4.35 -17.53 9.12
N PHE A 267 -3.75 -17.46 10.30
CA PHE A 267 -2.41 -16.95 10.51
C PHE A 267 -1.66 -17.87 11.46
N THR A 268 -0.34 -17.69 11.49
CA THR A 268 0.56 -18.36 12.43
C THR A 268 1.39 -17.30 13.16
N TRP A 269 2.35 -17.71 13.97
CA TRP A 269 3.22 -16.79 14.71
C TRP A 269 4.65 -17.33 14.77
N THR A 270 5.57 -16.45 15.15
CA THR A 270 6.99 -16.77 15.32
C THR A 270 7.18 -18.02 16.19
N LYS A 271 7.94 -18.98 15.68
CA LYS A 271 8.25 -20.28 16.31
C LYS A 271 7.04 -21.18 16.56
N ALA A 272 5.90 -20.94 15.91
CA ALA A 272 4.74 -21.82 16.00
C ALA A 272 5.03 -23.21 15.42
N GLU A 273 4.51 -24.25 16.07
CA GLU A 273 4.64 -25.65 15.64
C GLU A 273 4.07 -25.89 14.22
N ALA A 274 3.11 -25.05 13.79
CA ALA A 274 2.51 -25.13 12.46
C ALA A 274 3.56 -25.13 11.33
N ALA A 275 4.64 -24.34 11.46
CA ALA A 275 5.73 -24.26 10.49
C ALA A 275 6.95 -25.15 10.85
N ALA A 276 6.81 -26.12 11.76
CA ALA A 276 7.92 -26.96 12.21
C ALA A 276 8.53 -27.79 11.07
N LYS A 277 7.70 -28.24 10.12
CA LYS A 277 8.14 -28.97 8.91
C LYS A 277 9.09 -28.11 8.06
N GLN A 278 8.70 -26.87 7.78
CA GLN A 278 9.42 -25.94 6.92
C GLN A 278 10.77 -25.51 7.54
N ARG A 279 10.85 -25.42 8.88
CA ARG A 279 12.12 -25.14 9.60
C ARG A 279 13.15 -26.26 9.52
N ALA A 280 12.78 -27.47 9.09
CA ALA A 280 13.72 -28.59 9.04
C ALA A 280 14.72 -28.48 7.87
N GLY A 281 14.39 -27.71 6.83
CA GLY A 281 15.21 -27.47 5.64
C GLY A 281 15.89 -26.10 5.64
N ASN A 282 16.52 -25.76 4.52
CA ASN A 282 16.94 -24.39 4.24
C ASN A 282 15.89 -23.75 3.33
N PRO A 283 15.01 -22.90 3.85
CA PRO A 283 13.89 -22.38 3.05
C PRO A 283 14.38 -21.58 1.82
N TRP A 284 15.54 -20.95 1.93
CA TRP A 284 16.08 -20.13 0.84
C TRP A 284 16.54 -20.95 -0.37
N THR A 285 16.94 -22.20 -0.19
CA THR A 285 17.36 -23.09 -1.30
C THR A 285 16.31 -24.13 -1.65
N ASP A 286 15.45 -24.49 -0.70
CA ASP A 286 14.53 -25.62 -0.86
C ASP A 286 13.19 -25.19 -1.48
N TRP A 287 12.74 -23.94 -1.27
CA TRP A 287 11.46 -23.44 -1.81
C TRP A 287 11.54 -22.09 -2.55
N TRP A 288 12.36 -21.15 -2.07
CA TRP A 288 12.32 -19.76 -2.54
C TRP A 288 13.08 -19.49 -3.85
N TYR A 289 14.26 -20.08 -4.03
CA TYR A 289 15.21 -19.61 -5.05
C TYR A 289 14.91 -20.16 -6.46
N ASP A 290 14.15 -19.38 -7.24
CA ASP A 290 13.82 -19.72 -8.64
C ASP A 290 14.73 -19.00 -9.66
N LYS A 291 15.05 -17.72 -9.41
CA LYS A 291 15.94 -16.92 -10.26
C LYS A 291 16.85 -16.04 -9.41
N GLU A 292 17.97 -15.63 -9.98
CA GLU A 292 18.83 -14.62 -9.37
C GLU A 292 18.13 -13.24 -9.33
N PRO A 293 18.04 -12.61 -8.14
CA PRO A 293 17.68 -11.20 -7.98
C PRO A 293 18.47 -10.27 -8.91
N SER A 294 17.82 -9.24 -9.45
CA SER A 294 18.44 -8.36 -10.44
C SER A 294 18.10 -6.89 -10.25
N LEU A 295 19.08 -6.02 -10.51
CA LEU A 295 18.93 -4.55 -10.62
C LEU A 295 18.78 -4.08 -12.07
N ALA A 296 18.50 -4.98 -13.01
CA ALA A 296 18.23 -4.59 -14.38
C ALA A 296 17.01 -3.67 -14.47
N GLU A 297 16.95 -2.87 -15.53
CA GLU A 297 15.78 -2.07 -15.87
C GLU A 297 14.58 -3.00 -16.11
N VAL A 298 13.44 -2.67 -15.51
CA VAL A 298 12.18 -3.32 -15.81
C VAL A 298 11.71 -2.77 -17.16
N PRO A 299 11.30 -3.60 -18.13
CA PRO A 299 10.67 -3.10 -19.35
C PRO A 299 9.48 -2.21 -18.97
N ALA A 300 9.37 -1.02 -19.56
CA ALA A 300 8.28 -0.10 -19.26
C ALA A 300 6.93 -0.73 -19.67
N THR A 301 6.23 -1.32 -18.71
CA THR A 301 4.80 -1.58 -18.80
C THR A 301 4.11 -0.21 -18.63
N PRO A 302 3.12 0.18 -19.47
CA PRO A 302 2.45 1.46 -19.32
C PRO A 302 1.69 1.48 -17.98
N GLN A 303 2.35 2.01 -16.95
CA GLN A 303 1.77 2.25 -15.65
C GLN A 303 0.76 3.39 -15.83
N GLN A 304 -0.49 3.14 -15.42
CA GLN A 304 -1.52 4.15 -15.37
C GLN A 304 -1.07 5.21 -14.36
N THR A 305 -0.49 6.30 -14.87
CA THR A 305 0.04 7.38 -14.04
C THR A 305 -1.15 8.13 -13.46
N GLU A 306 -1.53 7.80 -12.23
CA GLU A 306 -2.36 8.68 -11.42
C GLU A 306 -1.50 9.92 -11.12
N THR A 307 -1.75 11.01 -11.84
CA THR A 307 -1.02 12.27 -11.67
C THR A 307 -1.44 12.92 -10.37
N THR A 308 -0.65 12.73 -9.32
CA THR A 308 -0.67 13.56 -8.11
C THR A 308 -0.44 15.03 -8.52
N PRO A 309 -1.32 15.98 -8.18
CA PRO A 309 -1.10 17.37 -8.56
C PRO A 309 0.08 17.95 -7.78
N VAL A 310 1.10 18.41 -8.52
CA VAL A 310 2.19 19.21 -7.96
C VAL A 310 1.62 20.54 -7.49
N THR A 311 1.61 20.76 -6.18
CA THR A 311 1.26 22.06 -5.57
C THR A 311 2.23 23.13 -6.05
N THR A 312 1.82 23.90 -7.06
CA THR A 312 2.57 25.05 -7.56
C THR A 312 2.16 26.27 -6.76
N THR A 313 3.03 26.74 -5.87
CA THR A 313 2.84 28.00 -5.14
C THR A 313 2.80 29.16 -6.14
N THR A 314 1.59 29.64 -6.44
CA THR A 314 1.37 30.73 -7.40
C THR A 314 1.35 32.07 -6.66
N THR A 315 2.34 32.92 -6.92
CA THR A 315 2.39 34.29 -6.39
C THR A 315 1.36 35.15 -7.14
N THR A 316 0.32 35.59 -6.44
CA THR A 316 -0.77 36.43 -6.99
C THR A 316 -0.24 37.79 -7.46
N THR A 317 -0.37 38.06 -8.76
CA THR A 317 -0.18 39.42 -9.32
C THR A 317 -1.55 39.95 -9.77
N THR A 318 -1.99 41.05 -9.15
CA THR A 318 -3.30 41.68 -9.38
C THR A 318 -3.40 42.26 -10.80
N THR A 319 -4.42 41.86 -11.57
CA THR A 319 -4.73 42.44 -12.89
C THR A 319 -6.12 43.08 -12.88
N THR A 320 -6.23 44.30 -13.40
CA THR A 320 -7.45 45.12 -13.47
C THR A 320 -8.32 44.75 -14.67
N THR A 321 -9.63 44.53 -14.46
CA THR A 321 -10.61 44.15 -15.50
C THR A 321 -11.40 45.36 -16.03
N THR A 322 -11.65 45.40 -17.34
CA THR A 322 -12.52 46.39 -18.01
C THR A 322 -13.78 45.72 -18.55
N THR A 323 -14.96 46.31 -18.31
CA THR A 323 -16.29 45.75 -18.62
C THR A 323 -16.78 46.12 -20.02
N THR A 324 -17.38 45.18 -20.76
CA THR A 324 -18.14 45.45 -22.00
C THR A 324 -19.52 44.77 -21.94
N THR A 325 -20.57 45.50 -22.34
CA THR A 325 -21.99 45.09 -22.29
C THR A 325 -22.44 44.49 -23.64
N THR A 326 -23.33 43.47 -23.64
CA THR A 326 -23.95 42.92 -24.87
C THR A 326 -25.44 42.59 -24.67
N THR A 327 -26.22 42.80 -25.73
CA THR A 327 -27.70 42.82 -25.83
C THR A 327 -28.30 41.44 -26.13
N THR A 328 -29.46 41.12 -25.54
CA THR A 328 -30.16 39.81 -25.62
C THR A 328 -31.20 39.74 -26.76
N VAL A 329 -31.31 38.57 -27.41
CA VAL A 329 -32.42 38.18 -28.32
C VAL A 329 -33.10 36.93 -27.74
N THR A 330 -34.42 36.91 -27.72
CA THR A 330 -35.26 35.87 -27.08
C THR A 330 -35.53 34.69 -28.03
N THR A 331 -35.02 33.50 -27.70
CA THR A 331 -35.37 32.20 -28.33
C THR A 331 -36.06 31.27 -27.31
N LEU A 332 -36.82 30.29 -27.82
CA LEU A 332 -37.59 29.28 -27.08
C LEU A 332 -36.78 28.64 -25.92
N PRO A 333 -37.42 28.17 -24.82
CA PRO A 333 -36.69 27.58 -23.69
C PRO A 333 -35.88 26.38 -24.16
N PRO A 334 -34.59 26.30 -23.82
CA PRO A 334 -33.76 25.18 -24.24
C PRO A 334 -34.14 23.94 -23.41
N ALA A 335 -34.27 22.79 -24.06
CA ALA A 335 -34.68 21.52 -23.44
C ALA A 335 -33.56 20.47 -23.55
N ALA A 336 -33.56 19.49 -22.63
CA ALA A 336 -32.63 18.37 -22.67
C ALA A 336 -32.78 17.57 -23.99
N LYS A 337 -31.67 17.27 -24.65
CA LYS A 337 -31.62 16.46 -25.87
C LYS A 337 -31.59 14.96 -25.52
N LEU A 338 -30.82 14.60 -24.50
CA LEU A 338 -30.71 13.25 -23.94
C LEU A 338 -30.38 13.40 -22.45
N LYS A 339 -31.30 13.04 -21.56
CA LYS A 339 -31.06 13.16 -20.12
C LYS A 339 -29.93 12.23 -19.69
N GLY A 340 -29.01 12.77 -18.89
CA GLY A 340 -27.84 12.08 -18.38
C GLY A 340 -26.62 12.09 -19.31
N ASP A 341 -26.74 12.59 -20.54
CA ASP A 341 -25.63 12.79 -21.48
C ASP A 341 -25.03 14.19 -21.25
N VAL A 342 -24.18 14.30 -20.24
CA VAL A 342 -23.62 15.55 -19.74
C VAL A 342 -22.50 16.05 -20.64
N ASN A 343 -21.75 15.15 -21.28
CA ASN A 343 -20.67 15.49 -22.19
C ASN A 343 -21.15 15.72 -23.64
N CYS A 344 -22.43 15.48 -23.94
CA CYS A 344 -23.09 15.63 -25.25
C CYS A 344 -22.53 14.71 -26.34
N ASP A 345 -22.06 13.51 -25.99
CA ASP A 345 -21.50 12.52 -26.93
C ASP A 345 -22.53 11.51 -27.48
N GLU A 346 -23.81 11.70 -27.16
CA GLU A 346 -24.96 10.86 -27.54
C GLU A 346 -24.99 9.48 -26.85
N CYS A 347 -24.16 9.26 -25.83
CA CYS A 347 -24.17 8.13 -24.92
C CYS A 347 -24.53 8.61 -23.49
N VAL A 348 -24.98 7.69 -22.63
CA VAL A 348 -25.11 7.95 -21.19
C VAL A 348 -24.25 6.92 -20.48
N ASP A 349 -23.07 7.33 -20.01
CA ASP A 349 -22.11 6.47 -19.35
C ASP A 349 -21.38 7.14 -18.18
N VAL A 350 -20.42 6.45 -17.58
CA VAL A 350 -19.75 6.91 -16.36
C VAL A 350 -19.03 8.25 -16.56
N SER A 351 -18.64 8.57 -17.80
CA SER A 351 -18.00 9.83 -18.16
C SER A 351 -18.91 11.01 -17.88
N ASP A 352 -20.23 10.86 -18.05
CA ASP A 352 -21.21 11.90 -17.77
C ASP A 352 -21.36 12.18 -16.28
N ALA A 353 -21.45 11.12 -15.48
CA ALA A 353 -21.53 11.22 -14.03
C ALA A 353 -20.26 11.86 -13.44
N VAL A 354 -19.09 11.48 -13.97
CA VAL A 354 -17.80 12.04 -13.56
C VAL A 354 -17.68 13.50 -14.00
N LEU A 355 -18.07 13.85 -15.23
CA LEU A 355 -18.03 15.23 -15.72
C LEU A 355 -18.93 16.14 -14.89
N LEU A 356 -20.16 15.70 -14.57
CA LEU A 356 -21.07 16.45 -13.70
C LEU A 356 -20.53 16.59 -12.28
N ALA A 357 -20.00 15.52 -11.69
CA ALA A 357 -19.43 15.57 -10.34
C ALA A 357 -18.23 16.53 -10.24
N LYS A 358 -17.35 16.54 -11.26
CA LYS A 358 -16.22 17.48 -11.32
C LYS A 358 -16.68 18.92 -11.49
N PHE A 359 -17.65 19.17 -12.38
CA PHE A 359 -18.23 20.50 -12.56
C PHE A 359 -18.85 21.04 -11.27
N LEU A 360 -19.58 20.21 -10.52
CA LEU A 360 -20.18 20.57 -9.23
C LEU A 360 -19.15 20.81 -8.12
N ALA A 361 -17.97 20.22 -8.22
CA ALA A 361 -16.84 20.46 -7.34
C ALA A 361 -16.04 21.74 -7.69
N GLU A 362 -16.56 22.55 -8.63
CA GLU A 362 -15.92 23.77 -9.13
C GLU A 362 -14.53 23.52 -9.77
N ASP A 363 -14.33 22.34 -10.35
CA ASP A 363 -13.13 22.01 -11.15
C ASP A 363 -13.11 22.87 -12.43
N GLN A 364 -12.07 23.71 -12.57
CA GLN A 364 -11.94 24.65 -13.69
C GLN A 364 -11.73 23.97 -15.05
N GLU A 365 -11.30 22.70 -15.06
CA GLU A 365 -11.12 21.92 -16.28
C GLU A 365 -12.40 21.20 -16.72
N ALA A 366 -13.35 20.99 -15.80
CA ALA A 366 -14.65 20.42 -16.10
C ALA A 366 -15.58 21.48 -16.68
N VAL A 367 -15.55 21.62 -18.00
CA VAL A 367 -16.43 22.56 -18.73
C VAL A 367 -17.62 21.79 -19.30
N ILE A 368 -18.81 22.08 -18.79
CA ILE A 368 -20.08 21.59 -19.35
C ILE A 368 -20.70 22.72 -20.19
N ASP A 369 -21.07 22.41 -21.43
CA ASP A 369 -21.74 23.39 -22.27
C ASP A 369 -23.21 23.60 -21.86
N THR A 370 -23.88 24.58 -22.47
CA THR A 370 -25.29 24.88 -22.13
C THR A 370 -26.23 23.69 -22.34
N GLN A 371 -25.94 22.81 -23.32
CA GLN A 371 -26.77 21.65 -23.59
C GLN A 371 -26.51 20.52 -22.58
N GLY A 372 -25.25 20.32 -22.19
CA GLY A 372 -24.83 19.37 -21.17
C GLY A 372 -25.45 19.70 -19.81
N LEU A 373 -25.56 20.98 -19.45
CA LEU A 373 -26.26 21.40 -18.23
C LEU A 373 -27.77 21.09 -18.25
N LEU A 374 -28.40 21.15 -19.43
CA LEU A 374 -29.80 20.76 -19.57
C LEU A 374 -29.99 19.25 -19.54
N ASN A 375 -29.04 18.50 -20.10
CA ASN A 375 -29.03 17.05 -20.03
C ASN A 375 -28.73 16.55 -18.62
N ALA A 376 -27.91 17.28 -17.86
CA ALA A 376 -27.54 16.97 -16.48
C ALA A 376 -28.72 17.06 -15.50
N ASP A 377 -29.68 17.97 -15.71
CA ASP A 377 -30.88 18.14 -14.86
C ASP A 377 -31.88 16.97 -15.04
N CYS A 378 -31.51 15.81 -14.53
CA CYS A 378 -32.24 14.54 -14.63
C CYS A 378 -33.52 14.56 -13.80
N ASN A 379 -33.49 15.21 -12.63
CA ASN A 379 -34.64 15.38 -11.73
C ASN A 379 -35.58 16.53 -12.13
N GLN A 380 -35.21 17.35 -13.13
CA GLN A 380 -35.97 18.49 -13.66
C GLN A 380 -36.24 19.61 -12.64
N ASN A 381 -35.32 19.80 -11.70
CA ASN A 381 -35.40 20.86 -10.69
C ASN A 381 -34.78 22.19 -11.17
N HIS A 382 -34.24 22.23 -12.39
CA HIS A 382 -33.53 23.36 -13.02
C HIS A 382 -32.20 23.73 -12.37
N SER A 383 -31.60 22.80 -11.63
CA SER A 383 -30.38 22.97 -10.88
C SER A 383 -29.61 21.65 -10.82
N PRO A 384 -28.78 21.35 -11.83
CA PRO A 384 -27.91 20.18 -11.80
C PRO A 384 -27.14 20.08 -10.48
N ASP A 385 -27.27 18.95 -9.78
CA ASP A 385 -26.65 18.73 -8.47
C ASP A 385 -26.25 17.25 -8.24
N LEU A 386 -25.86 16.91 -7.01
CA LEU A 386 -25.43 15.53 -6.68
C LEU A 386 -26.56 14.50 -6.77
N GLU A 387 -27.82 14.92 -6.68
CA GLU A 387 -28.96 14.04 -6.91
C GLU A 387 -29.00 13.60 -8.38
N ASP A 388 -28.70 14.49 -9.31
CA ASP A 388 -28.61 14.17 -10.73
C ASP A 388 -27.46 13.21 -11.06
N VAL A 389 -26.28 13.40 -10.45
CA VAL A 389 -25.17 12.43 -10.56
C VAL A 389 -25.62 11.03 -10.15
N THR A 390 -26.40 10.95 -9.07
CA THR A 390 -26.95 9.68 -8.57
C THR A 390 -27.97 9.07 -9.55
N LEU A 391 -28.80 9.90 -10.20
CA LEU A 391 -29.76 9.43 -11.19
C LEU A 391 -29.05 8.90 -12.45
N ILE A 392 -28.00 9.56 -12.91
CA ILE A 392 -27.17 9.12 -14.04
C ILE A 392 -26.55 7.75 -13.73
N LEU A 393 -25.92 7.59 -12.55
CA LEU A 393 -25.32 6.31 -12.13
C LEU A 393 -26.35 5.18 -12.01
N LYS A 394 -27.55 5.47 -11.50
CA LYS A 394 -28.65 4.49 -11.44
C LYS A 394 -29.14 4.10 -12.84
N ALA A 395 -29.16 5.03 -13.80
CA ALA A 395 -29.55 4.75 -15.17
C ALA A 395 -28.53 3.87 -15.89
N ILE A 396 -27.23 4.15 -15.71
CA ILE A 396 -26.11 3.32 -16.22
C ILE A 396 -26.18 1.90 -15.64
N ALA A 397 -26.52 1.78 -14.36
CA ALA A 397 -26.72 0.49 -13.68
C ALA A 397 -28.06 -0.21 -14.04
N PHE A 398 -28.83 0.32 -15.01
CA PHE A 398 -30.14 -0.18 -15.43
C PHE A 398 -31.18 -0.26 -14.29
N MET A 399 -31.02 0.51 -13.22
CA MET A 399 -31.95 0.53 -12.09
C MET A 399 -33.15 1.44 -12.34
N ILE A 400 -33.01 2.45 -13.21
CA ILE A 400 -34.04 3.42 -13.59
C ILE A 400 -33.93 3.80 -15.08
N THR A 401 -34.91 4.55 -15.58
CA THR A 401 -34.89 5.27 -16.86
C THR A 401 -35.10 6.76 -16.60
N LEU A 402 -34.36 7.63 -17.31
CA LEU A 402 -34.32 9.10 -17.08
C LEU A 402 -35.41 9.91 -17.79
#